data_AF-A0A8H7AUF5-F1
#
_entry.id   AF-A0A8H7AUF5-F1
#
_cell.length_a   1.000
_cell.length_b   1.000
_cell.length_c   1.000
_cell.angle_alpha   90.00
_cell.angle_beta   90.00
_cell.angle_gamma   90.00
#
_symmetry.space_group_name_H-M   'P 1'
#
loop_
_entity.id
_entity.type
_entity.pdbx_description
1 polymer ?
#
loop_
_entity_poly.entity_id
_entity_poly.type
_entity_poly.pdbx_seq_one_letter_code
_entity_poly.pdbx_strand_id
1 'polypeptide(L)'
;MAPLSSVVLQPQLPLQPNSSTKHHFTSTVIGNLMMKLTAVLAASTSALASARPQYGAATPDPHAWMPASTNDFRGPCPMLNTLANHGFLPRDGRNFTQENVVKGLKDGLNFNGSLGALMWQQAIIANPEPNATFFTLEQLNVHNVLEHDASLTRTDAAFGNNHVFNETVYNTSRKWWTDETVTPEMLANSKIFRQLESRATNPNYTFTASTEEFSLGEVSAPIIAFGSLEDGTVNRTLMEYFFENERLPFELGWTQKTDEITLMKITTTTDIIRNATSLLTGGETAQDSPHGKRDLHGGIF
;
A
#
# COMPACT_ATOMS: atom_id res chain seq x y z
N MET A 1 -35.02 -45.57 -31.90
CA MET A 1 -35.06 -45.26 -33.36
C MET A 1 -33.68 -44.75 -33.76
N ALA A 2 -33.17 -45.09 -34.95
CA ALA A 2 -31.91 -44.58 -35.52
C ALA A 2 -32.22 -43.44 -36.52
N PRO A 3 -31.22 -42.66 -36.99
CA PRO A 3 -30.27 -43.08 -38.05
C PRO A 3 -28.79 -43.11 -37.55
N LEU A 4 -27.83 -43.88 -38.09
CA LEU A 4 -27.30 -44.03 -39.46
C LEU A 4 -26.53 -42.79 -40.01
N SER A 5 -25.40 -42.89 -40.73
CA SER A 5 -24.10 -43.59 -40.50
C SER A 5 -23.18 -43.49 -41.74
N SER A 6 -22.11 -42.69 -41.69
CA SER A 6 -20.97 -42.65 -42.67
C SER A 6 -19.91 -41.65 -42.15
N VAL A 7 -18.59 -41.89 -41.98
CA VAL A 7 -17.63 -42.95 -42.42
C VAL A 7 -17.39 -42.92 -43.94
N VAL A 8 -16.18 -42.86 -44.53
CA VAL A 8 -14.74 -43.04 -44.12
C VAL A 8 -13.91 -41.78 -44.56
N LEU A 9 -12.56 -41.60 -44.56
CA LEU A 9 -11.31 -42.39 -44.32
C LEU A 9 -10.15 -41.40 -43.93
N GLN A 10 -8.89 -41.86 -43.88
CA GLN A 10 -7.63 -41.08 -43.93
C GLN A 10 -6.65 -41.71 -44.94
N PRO A 11 -5.54 -41.04 -45.33
CA PRO A 11 -4.20 -41.63 -45.09
C PRO A 11 -3.19 -40.58 -44.58
N GLN A 12 -2.43 -40.78 -43.48
CA GLN A 12 -1.27 -41.68 -43.22
C GLN A 12 0.12 -41.04 -43.45
N LEU A 13 1.08 -41.36 -42.56
CA LEU A 13 2.47 -40.88 -42.53
C LEU A 13 3.44 -41.82 -43.29
N PRO A 14 4.70 -41.38 -43.50
CA PRO A 14 5.86 -42.04 -42.89
C PRO A 14 6.69 -41.03 -42.04
N LEU A 15 7.07 -41.33 -40.78
CA LEU A 15 8.11 -42.26 -40.27
C LEU A 15 9.56 -41.73 -40.33
N GLN A 16 10.30 -41.94 -39.23
CA GLN A 16 11.70 -41.53 -39.03
C GLN A 16 12.70 -42.49 -39.71
N PRO A 17 14.01 -42.22 -39.59
CA PRO A 17 14.80 -43.17 -38.81
C PRO A 17 15.65 -42.54 -37.69
N ASN A 18 15.98 -43.38 -36.71
CA ASN A 18 16.90 -43.12 -35.60
C ASN A 18 18.10 -44.08 -35.72
N SER A 19 19.31 -43.66 -35.36
CA SER A 19 20.47 -44.58 -35.27
C SER A 19 21.50 -44.11 -34.25
N SER A 20 22.20 -45.07 -33.62
CA SER A 20 23.12 -44.83 -32.52
C SER A 20 24.45 -45.55 -32.74
N THR A 21 25.55 -44.99 -32.23
CA THR A 21 26.77 -45.78 -31.99
C THR A 21 27.48 -45.30 -30.72
N LYS A 22 28.00 -46.26 -29.93
CA LYS A 22 28.85 -46.01 -28.75
C LYS A 22 30.30 -46.33 -29.10
N HIS A 23 31.26 -45.64 -28.49
CA HIS A 23 32.61 -46.18 -28.30
C HIS A 23 33.15 -45.85 -26.89
N HIS A 24 33.75 -46.86 -26.25
CA HIS A 24 34.53 -46.76 -25.02
C HIS A 24 36.02 -46.95 -25.34
N PHE A 25 36.90 -46.21 -24.67
CA PHE A 25 38.31 -46.54 -24.32
C PHE A 25 38.70 -45.48 -23.26
N THR A 26 38.90 -45.76 -21.96
CA THR A 26 40.05 -46.42 -21.29
C THR A 26 41.44 -45.92 -21.75
N SER A 27 42.49 -45.75 -20.93
CA SER A 27 42.73 -45.56 -19.48
C SER A 27 44.27 -45.44 -19.29
N THR A 28 44.79 -45.08 -18.10
CA THR A 28 46.21 -45.27 -17.66
C THR A 28 47.23 -44.26 -18.28
N VAL A 29 47.84 -43.27 -17.58
CA VAL A 29 48.75 -43.22 -16.40
C VAL A 29 50.26 -43.38 -16.75
N ILE A 30 51.14 -42.73 -15.96
CA ILE A 30 52.62 -42.59 -16.06
C ILE A 30 53.09 -41.54 -17.10
N GLY A 31 54.01 -40.59 -16.81
CA GLY A 31 54.64 -40.17 -15.55
C GLY A 31 56.06 -39.57 -15.73
N ASN A 32 56.52 -38.70 -14.79
CA ASN A 32 57.92 -38.20 -14.64
C ASN A 32 58.47 -37.27 -15.77
N LEU A 33 59.49 -36.39 -15.60
CA LEU A 33 60.31 -35.92 -14.46
C LEU A 33 61.08 -34.61 -14.85
N MET A 34 61.57 -33.84 -13.85
CA MET A 34 62.63 -32.80 -13.90
C MET A 34 62.41 -31.44 -14.62
N MET A 35 61.92 -30.50 -13.81
CA MET A 35 62.50 -29.15 -13.58
C MET A 35 63.99 -28.96 -13.97
N LYS A 36 64.30 -27.95 -14.81
CA LYS A 36 65.33 -26.90 -14.53
C LYS A 36 65.35 -25.72 -15.52
N LEU A 37 65.79 -24.57 -15.02
CA LEU A 37 65.83 -23.23 -15.64
C LEU A 37 66.76 -23.11 -16.85
N THR A 38 66.29 -22.44 -17.91
CA THR A 38 66.90 -21.29 -18.63
C THR A 38 65.99 -20.88 -19.82
N ALA A 39 65.89 -19.64 -20.32
CA ALA A 39 66.09 -18.30 -19.75
C ALA A 39 65.66 -17.23 -20.78
N VAL A 40 64.95 -16.17 -20.35
CA VAL A 40 64.87 -14.83 -20.98
C VAL A 40 64.05 -14.65 -22.31
N LEU A 41 63.42 -13.47 -22.41
CA LEU A 41 62.75 -12.84 -23.56
C LEU A 41 61.48 -13.50 -24.16
N ALA A 42 60.34 -13.20 -23.53
CA ALA A 42 59.10 -12.88 -24.24
C ALA A 42 58.70 -11.44 -23.87
N ALA A 43 58.25 -10.64 -24.84
CA ALA A 43 58.06 -9.20 -24.66
C ALA A 43 56.82 -8.86 -23.81
N SER A 44 56.94 -7.85 -22.95
CA SER A 44 55.88 -7.41 -22.04
C SER A 44 54.83 -6.54 -22.73
N THR A 45 53.74 -7.14 -23.19
CA THR A 45 52.49 -6.43 -23.52
C THR A 45 51.50 -6.52 -22.36
N SER A 46 51.93 -6.05 -21.18
CA SER A 46 51.06 -5.85 -20.02
C SER A 46 50.09 -4.70 -20.30
N ALA A 47 49.04 -4.99 -21.06
CA ALA A 47 47.90 -4.10 -21.25
C ALA A 47 47.20 -3.93 -19.89
N LEU A 48 47.60 -2.90 -19.14
CA LEU A 48 46.91 -2.45 -17.95
C LEU A 48 45.56 -1.87 -18.36
N ALA A 49 44.60 -2.76 -18.61
CA ALA A 49 43.20 -2.46 -18.56
C ALA A 49 42.89 -2.05 -17.12
N SER A 50 43.07 -0.75 -16.82
CA SER A 50 42.61 -0.14 -15.58
C SER A 50 41.08 -0.14 -15.59
N ALA A 51 40.50 -1.29 -15.23
CA ALA A 51 39.08 -1.47 -15.02
C ALA A 51 38.67 -0.57 -13.85
N ARG A 52 38.35 0.69 -14.16
CA ARG A 52 37.78 1.66 -13.23
C ARG A 52 36.48 1.03 -12.69
N PRO A 53 36.38 0.65 -11.41
CA PRO A 53 35.19 -0.03 -10.85
C PRO A 53 34.02 0.96 -10.61
N GLN A 54 33.99 2.04 -11.39
CA GLN A 54 33.18 3.25 -11.21
C GLN A 54 32.52 3.67 -12.54
N TYR A 55 32.43 2.74 -13.49
CA TYR A 55 31.47 2.73 -14.61
C TYR A 55 30.78 1.36 -14.62
N GLY A 56 29.72 1.18 -13.82
CA GLY A 56 29.02 -0.10 -13.72
C GLY A 56 28.09 -0.23 -12.51
N ALA A 57 28.43 0.40 -11.39
CA ALA A 57 27.45 0.66 -10.34
C ALA A 57 26.45 1.71 -10.86
N ALA A 58 25.21 1.28 -11.14
CA ALA A 58 24.11 2.23 -11.26
C ALA A 58 24.01 3.00 -9.94
N THR A 59 23.76 4.31 -10.00
CA THR A 59 23.40 5.08 -8.81
C THR A 59 22.16 4.44 -8.19
N PRO A 60 22.20 3.98 -6.91
CA PRO A 60 21.04 3.40 -6.28
C PRO A 60 19.87 4.37 -6.36
N ASP A 61 18.70 3.88 -6.76
CA ASP A 61 17.49 4.70 -6.81
C ASP A 61 17.23 5.29 -5.42
N PRO A 62 17.25 6.63 -5.24
CA PRO A 62 16.98 7.24 -3.95
C PRO A 62 15.57 6.89 -3.43
N HIS A 63 14.66 6.52 -4.35
CA HIS A 63 13.29 6.14 -4.07
C HIS A 63 13.03 4.62 -4.08
N ALA A 64 14.09 3.82 -4.05
CA ALA A 64 13.99 2.39 -3.77
C ALA A 64 13.27 2.15 -2.43
N TRP A 65 12.34 1.19 -2.41
CA TRP A 65 11.67 0.81 -1.17
C TRP A 65 12.67 0.15 -0.21
N MET A 66 12.62 0.55 1.05
CA MET A 66 13.30 -0.11 2.16
C MET A 66 12.32 -0.22 3.33
N PRO A 67 12.30 -1.35 4.05
CA PRO A 67 11.47 -1.49 5.24
C PRO A 67 11.93 -0.52 6.34
N ALA A 68 11.00 -0.11 7.20
CA ALA A 68 11.32 0.60 8.42
C ALA A 68 12.22 -0.25 9.33
N SER A 69 13.25 0.35 9.93
CA SER A 69 13.98 -0.27 11.04
C SER A 69 13.19 -0.16 12.34
N THR A 70 13.60 -0.89 13.37
CA THR A 70 12.99 -0.84 14.72
C THR A 70 13.06 0.54 15.38
N ASN A 71 13.87 1.45 14.84
CA ASN A 71 14.09 2.79 15.37
C ASN A 71 13.44 3.89 14.50
N ASP A 72 12.76 3.52 13.41
CA ASP A 72 12.10 4.47 12.51
C ASP A 72 10.62 4.61 12.88
N PHE A 73 10.14 5.85 12.96
CA PHE A 73 8.74 6.10 13.31
C PHE A 73 7.82 5.80 12.13
N ARG A 74 6.67 5.18 12.41
CA ARG A 74 5.58 4.91 11.46
C ARG A 74 4.25 5.17 12.16
N GLY A 75 3.26 5.60 11.39
CA GLY A 75 1.96 6.09 11.86
C GLY A 75 0.76 5.25 11.39
N PRO A 76 -0.47 5.69 11.66
CA PRO A 76 -1.68 5.01 11.18
C PRO A 76 -1.89 5.19 9.66
N CYS A 77 -1.33 6.25 9.06
CA CYS A 77 -1.49 6.55 7.64
C CYS A 77 -0.54 5.69 6.77
N PRO A 78 -1.05 4.70 6.00
CA PRO A 78 -0.20 3.82 5.20
C PRO A 78 0.50 4.57 4.06
N MET A 79 -0.06 5.69 3.57
CA MET A 79 0.58 6.46 2.50
C MET A 79 1.81 7.24 3.00
N LEU A 80 1.75 7.87 4.17
CA LEU A 80 2.92 8.56 4.73
C LEU A 80 4.02 7.55 5.12
N ASN A 81 3.63 6.38 5.66
CA ASN A 81 4.55 5.27 5.88
C ASN A 81 5.21 4.81 4.56
N THR A 82 4.41 4.63 3.51
CA THR A 82 4.88 4.25 2.16
C THR A 82 5.87 5.27 1.61
N LEU A 83 5.58 6.56 1.69
CA LEU A 83 6.46 7.62 1.19
C LEU A 83 7.76 7.74 2.01
N ALA A 84 7.75 7.39 3.30
CA ALA A 84 8.96 7.22 4.11
C ALA A 84 9.73 5.94 3.74
N ASN A 85 9.06 4.80 3.52
CA ASN A 85 9.67 3.56 3.03
C ASN A 85 10.32 3.74 1.64
N HIS A 86 9.79 4.66 0.82
CA HIS A 86 10.37 5.10 -0.46
C HIS A 86 11.23 6.37 -0.37
N GLY A 87 11.50 6.94 0.81
CA GLY A 87 12.39 8.11 0.93
C GLY A 87 11.96 9.38 0.17
N PHE A 88 10.70 9.47 -0.27
CA PHE A 88 10.08 10.74 -0.69
C PHE A 88 9.89 11.68 0.50
N LEU A 89 9.68 11.08 1.68
CA LEU A 89 9.68 11.73 3.00
C LEU A 89 10.84 11.17 3.84
N PRO A 90 11.23 11.83 4.95
CA PRO A 90 12.29 11.34 5.84
C PRO A 90 12.07 9.86 6.24
N ARG A 91 13.03 9.00 5.88
CA ARG A 91 12.92 7.53 5.99
C ARG A 91 12.74 7.06 7.44
N ASP A 92 13.23 7.84 8.38
CA ASP A 92 13.16 7.61 9.82
C ASP A 92 11.83 8.06 10.45
N GLY A 93 10.92 8.64 9.66
CA GLY A 93 9.60 9.10 10.11
C GLY A 93 9.63 10.40 10.93
N ARG A 94 10.73 11.17 10.89
CA ARG A 94 10.92 12.37 11.74
C ARG A 94 11.00 13.65 10.92
N ASN A 95 10.76 14.79 11.57
CA ASN A 95 10.93 16.13 11.00
C ASN A 95 10.18 16.35 9.68
N PHE A 96 8.87 16.07 9.67
CA PHE A 96 7.99 16.30 8.52
C PHE A 96 7.62 17.80 8.45
N THR A 97 8.46 18.57 7.77
CA THR A 97 8.27 20.01 7.55
C THR A 97 7.33 20.26 6.37
N GLN A 98 6.77 21.47 6.27
CA GLN A 98 5.91 21.82 5.14
C GLN A 98 6.64 21.66 3.80
N GLU A 99 7.92 22.03 3.73
CA GLU A 99 8.76 21.89 2.54
C GLU A 99 8.93 20.43 2.12
N ASN A 100 9.33 19.54 3.04
CA ASN A 100 9.58 18.16 2.67
C ASN A 100 8.30 17.34 2.46
N VAL A 101 7.19 17.67 3.13
CA VAL A 101 5.88 17.06 2.85
C VAL A 101 5.31 17.51 1.51
N VAL A 102 5.39 18.81 1.17
CA VAL A 102 5.01 19.30 -0.18
C VAL A 102 5.83 18.60 -1.26
N LYS A 103 7.17 18.53 -1.09
CA LYS A 103 8.05 17.88 -2.05
C LYS A 103 7.76 16.37 -2.17
N GLY A 104 7.62 15.66 -1.06
CA GLY A 104 7.39 14.21 -1.07
C GLY A 104 6.02 13.80 -1.63
N LEU A 105 4.97 14.59 -1.38
CA LEU A 105 3.65 14.37 -2.00
C LEU A 105 3.67 14.71 -3.51
N LYS A 106 4.41 15.74 -3.93
CA LYS A 106 4.60 16.07 -5.34
C LYS A 106 5.39 14.98 -6.08
N ASP A 107 6.56 14.61 -5.55
CA ASP A 107 7.47 13.67 -6.21
C ASP A 107 7.03 12.21 -6.10
N GLY A 108 6.20 11.87 -5.09
CA GLY A 108 5.71 10.51 -4.84
C GLY A 108 4.32 10.21 -5.43
N LEU A 109 3.45 11.23 -5.57
CA LEU A 109 2.04 11.06 -5.99
C LEU A 109 1.55 12.10 -7.03
N ASN A 110 2.40 13.03 -7.48
CA ASN A 110 2.04 14.17 -8.33
C ASN A 110 0.94 15.07 -7.72
N PHE A 111 0.95 15.28 -6.40
CA PHE A 111 0.06 16.24 -5.72
C PHE A 111 0.58 17.67 -5.88
N ASN A 112 -0.31 18.65 -6.07
CA ASN A 112 0.09 20.04 -6.26
C ASN A 112 0.56 20.70 -4.95
N GLY A 113 1.38 21.75 -5.09
CA GLY A 113 2.00 22.42 -3.94
C GLY A 113 0.99 22.95 -2.91
N SER A 114 -0.15 23.48 -3.37
CA SER A 114 -1.21 23.99 -2.50
C SER A 114 -1.92 22.88 -1.72
N LEU A 115 -2.15 21.72 -2.35
CA LEU A 115 -2.72 20.54 -1.71
C LEU A 115 -1.75 19.95 -0.68
N GLY A 116 -0.48 19.78 -1.04
CA GLY A 116 0.55 19.29 -0.11
C GLY A 116 0.72 20.22 1.11
N ALA A 117 0.65 21.54 0.89
CA ALA A 117 0.68 22.53 1.96
C ALA A 117 -0.55 22.46 2.87
N LEU A 118 -1.75 22.29 2.29
CA LEU A 118 -2.99 22.12 3.06
C LEU A 118 -2.98 20.82 3.89
N MET A 119 -2.55 19.70 3.31
CA MET A 119 -2.43 18.42 4.02
C MET A 119 -1.41 18.50 5.17
N TRP A 120 -0.28 19.18 4.96
CA TRP A 120 0.67 19.45 6.06
C TRP A 120 0.03 20.34 7.15
N GLN A 121 -0.69 21.38 6.76
CA GLN A 121 -1.37 22.30 7.69
C GLN A 121 -2.51 21.63 8.48
N GLN A 122 -3.11 20.55 7.95
CA GLN A 122 -4.02 19.68 8.69
C GLN A 122 -3.25 18.72 9.63
N ALA A 123 -2.12 18.16 9.18
CA ALA A 123 -1.34 17.18 9.95
C ALA A 123 -0.55 17.77 11.13
N ILE A 124 -0.13 19.04 11.07
CA ILE A 124 0.76 19.65 12.07
C ILE A 124 0.19 19.68 13.50
N ILE A 125 -1.14 19.63 13.67
CA ILE A 125 -1.80 19.55 14.98
C ILE A 125 -1.43 18.29 15.79
N ALA A 126 -0.91 17.25 15.14
CA ALA A 126 -0.37 16.07 15.82
C ALA A 126 0.88 16.36 16.67
N ASN A 127 1.63 17.43 16.36
CA ASN A 127 2.71 17.90 17.24
C ASN A 127 2.13 18.85 18.30
N PRO A 128 2.16 18.50 19.60
CA PRO A 128 1.58 19.33 20.66
C PRO A 128 2.43 20.57 20.99
N GLU A 129 3.64 20.71 20.44
CA GLU A 129 4.54 21.82 20.74
C GLU A 129 4.01 23.17 20.21
N PRO A 130 3.95 24.23 21.04
CA PRO A 130 3.49 25.55 20.60
C PRO A 130 4.32 26.12 19.45
N ASN A 131 3.66 26.44 18.34
CA ASN A 131 4.28 26.91 17.08
C ASN A 131 5.15 25.85 16.38
N ALA A 132 4.79 24.56 16.48
CA ALA A 132 5.44 23.47 15.76
C ALA A 132 5.64 23.76 14.26
N THR A 133 6.85 23.53 13.76
CA THR A 133 7.25 23.69 12.34
C THR A 133 7.43 22.36 11.60
N PHE A 134 7.24 21.25 12.30
CA PHE A 134 7.27 19.88 11.79
C PHE A 134 6.39 18.97 12.65
N PHE A 135 6.04 17.79 12.14
CA PHE A 135 5.52 16.68 12.94
C PHE A 135 6.37 15.40 12.72
N THR A 136 5.98 14.30 13.35
CA THR A 136 6.59 12.97 13.18
C THR A 136 5.50 11.93 12.96
N LEU A 137 5.85 10.78 12.37
CA LEU A 137 4.87 9.71 12.13
C LEU A 137 4.36 9.06 13.43
N GLU A 138 5.15 9.08 14.50
CA GLU A 138 4.72 8.60 15.83
C GLU A 138 3.70 9.54 16.48
N GLN A 139 3.81 10.85 16.27
CA GLN A 139 2.83 11.83 16.76
C GLN A 139 1.44 11.67 16.13
N LEU A 140 1.34 11.09 14.93
CA LEU A 140 0.05 10.74 14.32
C LEU A 140 -0.68 9.60 15.04
N ASN A 141 -0.03 8.90 15.98
CA ASN A 141 -0.62 7.80 16.76
C ASN A 141 -1.51 8.29 17.91
N VAL A 142 -1.61 9.61 18.14
CA VAL A 142 -2.43 10.18 19.23
C VAL A 142 -3.91 10.12 18.84
N HIS A 143 -4.63 9.27 19.56
CA HIS A 143 -6.05 9.00 19.38
C HIS A 143 -6.91 10.26 19.57
N ASN A 144 -7.92 10.44 18.71
CA ASN A 144 -8.83 11.58 18.67
C ASN A 144 -8.17 12.96 18.45
N VAL A 145 -6.97 12.99 17.87
CA VAL A 145 -6.37 14.21 17.27
C VAL A 145 -6.51 14.18 15.74
N LEU A 146 -6.11 13.07 15.13
CA LEU A 146 -6.33 12.76 13.71
C LEU A 146 -6.62 11.26 13.52
N GLU A 147 -5.96 10.39 14.27
CA GLU A 147 -6.31 8.96 14.38
C GLU A 147 -7.69 8.79 15.05
N HIS A 148 -8.47 7.81 14.57
CA HIS A 148 -9.83 7.54 15.00
C HIS A 148 -10.25 6.06 14.88
N ASP A 149 -11.28 5.71 15.63
CA ASP A 149 -11.93 4.39 15.60
C ASP A 149 -12.45 4.00 14.20
N ALA A 150 -12.77 2.71 14.02
CA ALA A 150 -13.30 2.16 12.78
C ALA A 150 -12.40 2.38 11.54
N SER A 151 -11.08 2.43 11.76
CA SER A 151 -10.07 2.40 10.70
C SER A 151 -10.13 1.12 9.86
N LEU A 152 -9.89 1.21 8.54
CA LEU A 152 -10.00 0.06 7.60
C LEU A 152 -8.92 -1.02 7.82
N THR A 153 -7.75 -0.66 8.35
CA THR A 153 -6.58 -1.57 8.46
C THR A 153 -5.91 -1.57 9.82
N ARG A 154 -6.40 -0.77 10.76
CA ARG A 154 -5.86 -0.55 12.11
C ARG A 154 -6.93 -0.90 13.15
N THR A 155 -6.50 -1.45 14.28
CA THR A 155 -7.36 -1.68 15.45
C THR A 155 -7.78 -0.35 16.07
N ASP A 156 -8.93 -0.29 16.73
CA ASP A 156 -9.32 0.87 17.53
C ASP A 156 -8.36 1.05 18.73
N ALA A 157 -8.11 2.30 19.16
CA ALA A 157 -7.15 2.59 20.23
C ALA A 157 -7.51 1.94 21.58
N ALA A 158 -8.80 1.70 21.83
CA ALA A 158 -9.30 0.97 23.01
C ALA A 158 -8.73 -0.45 23.16
N PHE A 159 -8.19 -1.04 22.09
CA PHE A 159 -7.58 -2.38 22.07
C PHE A 159 -6.04 -2.36 22.00
N GLY A 160 -5.41 -1.17 22.11
CA GLY A 160 -4.00 -1.02 22.46
C GLY A 160 -3.01 -0.72 21.33
N ASN A 161 -3.32 -1.01 20.05
CA ASN A 161 -2.51 -0.53 18.93
C ASN A 161 -3.37 -0.06 17.74
N ASN A 162 -3.31 1.24 17.49
CA ASN A 162 -4.08 2.02 16.53
C ASN A 162 -3.32 2.42 15.25
N HIS A 163 -2.06 2.01 15.10
CA HIS A 163 -1.18 2.54 14.04
C HIS A 163 -0.47 1.47 13.22
N VAL A 164 -0.17 0.30 13.79
CA VAL A 164 0.37 -0.84 13.04
C VAL A 164 -0.74 -1.49 12.20
N PHE A 165 -0.41 -1.92 10.98
CA PHE A 165 -1.30 -2.70 10.13
C PHE A 165 -1.73 -3.99 10.85
N ASN A 166 -3.05 -4.22 10.94
CA ASN A 166 -3.64 -5.39 11.55
C ASN A 166 -4.35 -6.23 10.48
N GLU A 167 -3.74 -7.36 10.11
CA GLU A 167 -4.27 -8.30 9.11
C GLU A 167 -5.70 -8.78 9.43
N THR A 168 -6.05 -8.96 10.72
CA THR A 168 -7.40 -9.39 11.10
C THR A 168 -8.43 -8.32 10.76
N VAL A 169 -8.14 -7.06 11.09
CA VAL A 169 -9.01 -5.91 10.80
C VAL A 169 -9.09 -5.65 9.29
N TYR A 170 -7.94 -5.65 8.61
CA TYR A 170 -7.87 -5.54 7.15
C TYR A 170 -8.74 -6.60 6.46
N ASN A 171 -8.70 -7.86 6.92
CA ASN A 171 -9.55 -8.93 6.40
C ASN A 171 -11.04 -8.81 6.78
N THR A 172 -11.48 -7.86 7.62
CA THR A 172 -12.91 -7.54 7.77
C THR A 172 -13.37 -6.55 6.70
N SER A 173 -12.59 -5.49 6.43
CA SER A 173 -12.85 -4.58 5.30
C SER A 173 -12.73 -5.27 3.93
N ARG A 174 -11.70 -6.11 3.74
CA ARG A 174 -11.40 -6.80 2.46
C ARG A 174 -12.55 -7.63 1.90
N LYS A 175 -13.43 -8.15 2.76
CA LYS A 175 -14.62 -8.95 2.37
C LYS A 175 -15.61 -8.19 1.49
N TRP A 176 -15.58 -6.86 1.52
CA TRP A 176 -16.49 -6.00 0.77
C TRP A 176 -15.97 -5.61 -0.62
N TRP A 177 -14.70 -5.87 -0.91
CA TRP A 177 -14.08 -5.56 -2.20
C TRP A 177 -14.20 -6.78 -3.13
N THR A 178 -15.42 -7.11 -3.57
CA THR A 178 -15.73 -8.43 -4.14
C THR A 178 -15.07 -8.72 -5.48
N ASP A 179 -14.81 -7.69 -6.30
CA ASP A 179 -14.39 -7.82 -7.70
C ASP A 179 -12.98 -7.26 -7.96
N GLU A 180 -12.42 -7.50 -9.15
CA GLU A 180 -11.08 -7.04 -9.56
C GLU A 180 -10.95 -5.51 -9.62
N THR A 181 -12.07 -4.82 -9.84
CA THR A 181 -12.20 -3.36 -9.80
C THR A 181 -13.11 -2.99 -8.65
N VAL A 182 -12.54 -2.37 -7.61
CA VAL A 182 -13.25 -1.97 -6.40
C VAL A 182 -13.99 -0.66 -6.67
N THR A 183 -15.28 -0.61 -6.33
CA THR A 183 -16.16 0.53 -6.58
C THR A 183 -16.30 1.44 -5.34
N PRO A 184 -16.86 2.66 -5.48
CA PRO A 184 -17.21 3.51 -4.35
C PRO A 184 -18.04 2.80 -3.27
N GLU A 185 -19.04 2.02 -3.69
CA GLU A 185 -19.94 1.28 -2.80
C GLU A 185 -19.21 0.19 -2.02
N MET A 186 -18.23 -0.49 -2.63
CA MET A 186 -17.41 -1.50 -1.94
C MET A 186 -16.55 -0.87 -0.84
N LEU A 187 -15.92 0.26 -1.13
CA LEU A 187 -15.11 1.02 -0.18
C LEU A 187 -16.00 1.58 0.95
N ALA A 188 -17.12 2.21 0.60
CA ALA A 188 -18.10 2.77 1.51
C ALA A 188 -18.71 1.72 2.46
N ASN A 189 -19.17 0.58 1.93
CA ASN A 189 -19.69 -0.52 2.74
C ASN A 189 -18.61 -1.13 3.65
N SER A 190 -17.34 -1.18 3.21
CA SER A 190 -16.23 -1.64 4.04
C SER A 190 -15.97 -0.71 5.25
N LYS A 191 -16.20 0.59 5.11
CA LYS A 191 -16.14 1.56 6.21
C LYS A 191 -17.35 1.46 7.14
N ILE A 192 -18.57 1.35 6.61
CA ILE A 192 -19.78 1.12 7.43
C ILE A 192 -19.65 -0.14 8.27
N PHE A 193 -19.16 -1.25 7.68
CA PHE A 193 -18.96 -2.49 8.44
C PHE A 193 -17.97 -2.30 9.59
N ARG A 194 -16.86 -1.59 9.35
CA ARG A 194 -15.89 -1.25 10.40
C ARG A 194 -16.50 -0.36 11.49
N GLN A 195 -17.37 0.59 11.15
CA GLN A 195 -18.11 1.39 12.15
C GLN A 195 -19.09 0.55 12.96
N LEU A 196 -19.80 -0.40 12.34
CA LEU A 196 -20.72 -1.31 13.03
C LEU A 196 -19.96 -2.25 13.99
N GLU A 197 -18.87 -2.86 13.51
CA GLU A 197 -18.00 -3.76 14.28
C GLU A 197 -17.33 -3.04 15.45
N SER A 198 -16.77 -1.86 15.20
CA SER A 198 -16.18 -0.97 16.19
C SER A 198 -17.22 -0.57 17.26
N ARG A 199 -18.34 0.05 16.88
CA ARG A 199 -19.40 0.48 17.80
C ARG A 199 -20.06 -0.67 18.58
N ALA A 200 -19.99 -1.91 18.08
CA ALA A 200 -20.52 -3.09 18.77
C ALA A 200 -19.53 -3.73 19.77
N THR A 201 -18.24 -3.36 19.72
CA THR A 201 -17.18 -4.02 20.51
C THR A 201 -16.33 -3.06 21.35
N ASN A 202 -16.17 -1.81 20.91
CA ASN A 202 -15.44 -0.75 21.59
C ASN A 202 -16.41 0.04 22.49
N PRO A 203 -16.33 -0.07 23.83
CA PRO A 203 -17.23 0.64 24.75
C PRO A 203 -16.97 2.16 24.78
N ASN A 204 -15.84 2.62 24.21
CA ASN A 204 -15.42 4.01 24.12
C ASN A 204 -15.52 4.56 22.69
N TYR A 205 -16.32 3.93 21.80
CA TYR A 205 -16.41 4.28 20.38
C TYR A 205 -16.66 5.77 20.14
N THR A 206 -15.79 6.38 19.34
CA THR A 206 -15.82 7.79 18.98
C THR A 206 -15.77 7.99 17.47
N PHE A 207 -16.83 8.59 16.92
CA PHE A 207 -16.88 8.98 15.51
C PHE A 207 -17.71 10.25 15.32
N THR A 208 -17.01 11.39 15.22
CA THR A 208 -17.60 12.73 15.12
C THR A 208 -17.84 13.14 13.66
N ALA A 209 -18.59 14.22 13.42
CA ALA A 209 -18.72 14.78 12.08
C ALA A 209 -17.37 15.23 11.46
N SER A 210 -16.43 15.72 12.28
CA SER A 210 -15.07 16.02 11.83
C SER A 210 -14.29 14.75 11.47
N THR A 211 -14.57 13.64 12.16
CA THR A 211 -14.03 12.30 11.88
C THR A 211 -14.59 11.74 10.57
N GLU A 212 -15.87 12.00 10.27
CA GLU A 212 -16.50 11.62 8.99
C GLU A 212 -15.84 12.32 7.81
N GLU A 213 -15.71 13.65 7.83
CA GLU A 213 -15.08 14.41 6.75
C GLU A 213 -13.63 13.95 6.47
N PHE A 214 -12.86 13.64 7.53
CA PHE A 214 -11.51 13.09 7.37
C PHE A 214 -11.54 11.68 6.77
N SER A 215 -12.33 10.76 7.34
CA SER A 215 -12.34 9.36 6.91
C SER A 215 -12.99 9.14 5.53
N LEU A 216 -13.91 10.01 5.08
CA LEU A 216 -14.36 10.02 3.68
C LEU A 216 -13.19 10.25 2.71
N GLY A 217 -12.26 11.14 3.07
CA GLY A 217 -11.02 11.39 2.32
C GLY A 217 -10.01 10.22 2.40
N GLU A 218 -9.97 9.49 3.50
CA GLU A 218 -9.18 8.26 3.60
C GLU A 218 -9.75 7.12 2.74
N VAL A 219 -11.08 6.95 2.75
CA VAL A 219 -11.79 5.92 1.98
C VAL A 219 -11.68 6.18 0.48
N SER A 220 -11.57 7.45 0.05
CA SER A 220 -11.29 7.82 -1.35
C SER A 220 -9.79 7.74 -1.73
N ALA A 221 -8.86 7.69 -0.75
CA ALA A 221 -7.42 7.75 -1.00
C ALA A 221 -6.86 6.65 -1.93
N PRO A 222 -7.32 5.38 -1.90
CA PRO A 222 -6.86 4.36 -2.84
C PRO A 222 -7.20 4.69 -4.30
N ILE A 223 -8.37 5.30 -4.56
CA ILE A 223 -8.77 5.78 -5.89
C ILE A 223 -7.86 6.94 -6.32
N ILE A 224 -7.62 7.87 -5.39
CA ILE A 224 -6.78 9.06 -5.59
C ILE A 224 -5.33 8.70 -5.93
N ALA A 225 -4.79 7.61 -5.37
CA ALA A 225 -3.43 7.15 -5.67
C ALA A 225 -3.37 6.18 -6.87
N PHE A 226 -4.22 5.15 -6.90
CA PHE A 226 -4.06 3.97 -7.77
C PHE A 226 -5.21 3.73 -8.76
N GLY A 227 -6.33 4.46 -8.65
CA GLY A 227 -7.58 4.18 -9.38
C GLY A 227 -7.92 5.16 -10.51
N SER A 228 -9.17 5.15 -10.98
CA SER A 228 -9.75 6.17 -11.87
C SER A 228 -10.46 7.25 -11.05
N LEU A 229 -10.10 8.52 -11.26
CA LEU A 229 -10.75 9.65 -10.57
C LEU A 229 -12.13 9.96 -11.15
N GLU A 230 -12.38 9.56 -12.40
CA GLU A 230 -13.62 9.80 -13.15
C GLU A 230 -14.68 8.76 -12.79
N ASP A 231 -14.30 7.48 -12.80
CA ASP A 231 -15.20 6.37 -12.45
C ASP A 231 -15.35 6.16 -10.93
N GLY A 232 -14.45 6.74 -10.12
CA GLY A 232 -14.39 6.50 -8.68
C GLY A 232 -13.93 5.08 -8.29
N THR A 233 -13.26 4.36 -9.19
CA THR A 233 -12.89 2.94 -9.01
C THR A 233 -11.39 2.74 -8.80
N VAL A 234 -10.96 1.62 -8.22
CA VAL A 234 -9.55 1.26 -8.08
C VAL A 234 -9.30 -0.22 -8.38
N ASN A 235 -8.20 -0.54 -9.06
CA ASN A 235 -7.81 -1.95 -9.25
C ASN A 235 -7.46 -2.57 -7.89
N ARG A 236 -8.12 -3.69 -7.58
CA ARG A 236 -8.03 -4.36 -6.29
C ARG A 236 -6.60 -4.79 -5.97
N THR A 237 -5.88 -5.37 -6.92
CA THR A 237 -4.52 -5.88 -6.71
C THR A 237 -3.54 -4.75 -6.34
N LEU A 238 -3.64 -3.58 -6.96
CA LEU A 238 -2.82 -2.41 -6.60
C LEU A 238 -3.12 -1.90 -5.18
N MET A 239 -4.40 -1.87 -4.80
CA MET A 239 -4.84 -1.41 -3.47
C MET A 239 -4.49 -2.40 -2.36
N GLU A 240 -4.69 -3.71 -2.57
CA GLU A 240 -4.34 -4.74 -1.58
C GLU A 240 -2.83 -4.76 -1.34
N TYR A 241 -2.03 -4.78 -2.41
CA TYR A 241 -0.57 -4.71 -2.32
C TYR A 241 -0.10 -3.47 -1.52
N PHE A 242 -0.69 -2.29 -1.77
CA PHE A 242 -0.36 -1.07 -1.05
C PHE A 242 -0.62 -1.19 0.46
N PHE A 243 -1.79 -1.68 0.87
CA PHE A 243 -2.14 -1.83 2.28
C PHE A 243 -1.30 -2.90 3.00
N GLU A 244 -1.02 -4.02 2.34
CA GLU A 244 -0.28 -5.15 2.92
C GLU A 244 1.24 -4.87 3.05
N ASN A 245 1.82 -4.04 2.17
CA ASN A 245 3.28 -3.86 2.07
C ASN A 245 3.78 -2.44 2.44
N GLU A 246 2.89 -1.45 2.57
CA GLU A 246 3.22 -0.02 2.67
C GLU A 246 4.30 0.38 1.65
N ARG A 247 3.99 0.08 0.38
CA ARG A 247 4.87 0.12 -0.78
C ARG A 247 4.09 0.57 -2.02
N LEU A 248 4.68 1.42 -2.85
CA LEU A 248 4.08 1.84 -4.12
C LEU A 248 4.07 0.65 -5.10
N PRO A 249 2.97 0.36 -5.83
CA PRO A 249 2.86 -0.84 -6.69
C PRO A 249 3.67 -0.81 -8.01
N PHE A 250 4.87 -0.23 -8.02
CA PHE A 250 5.70 -0.10 -9.23
C PHE A 250 5.97 -1.45 -9.93
N GLU A 251 6.17 -2.53 -9.18
CA GLU A 251 6.39 -3.88 -9.74
C GLU A 251 5.11 -4.54 -10.29
N LEU A 252 3.94 -3.99 -9.97
CA LEU A 252 2.65 -4.34 -10.58
C LEU A 252 2.31 -3.40 -11.76
N GLY A 253 3.26 -2.54 -12.18
CA GLY A 253 3.10 -1.62 -13.30
C GLY A 253 2.37 -0.32 -12.96
N TRP A 254 2.10 -0.01 -11.69
CA TRP A 254 1.56 1.30 -11.32
C TRP A 254 2.59 2.41 -11.58
N THR A 255 2.10 3.53 -12.13
CA THR A 255 2.83 4.79 -12.21
C THR A 255 1.98 5.90 -11.61
N GLN A 256 2.64 6.99 -11.19
CA GLN A 256 1.94 8.22 -10.83
C GLN A 256 1.05 8.72 -11.98
N LYS A 257 -0.01 9.42 -11.61
CA LYS A 257 -0.94 10.06 -12.56
C LYS A 257 -0.20 11.18 -13.30
N THR A 258 -0.38 11.28 -14.62
CA THR A 258 0.22 12.36 -15.45
C THR A 258 -0.27 13.73 -15.02
N ASP A 259 -1.57 13.82 -14.74
CA ASP A 259 -2.27 15.06 -14.48
C ASP A 259 -2.27 15.35 -12.98
N GLU A 260 -1.66 16.47 -12.61
CA GLU A 260 -1.44 16.87 -11.22
C GLU A 260 -2.72 16.80 -10.36
N ILE A 261 -2.59 16.28 -9.14
CA ILE A 261 -3.68 16.14 -8.18
C ILE A 261 -3.86 17.43 -7.40
N THR A 262 -5.06 17.98 -7.52
CA THR A 262 -5.47 19.26 -6.93
C THR A 262 -6.55 19.01 -5.87
N LEU A 263 -6.75 19.97 -4.96
CA LEU A 263 -7.83 19.89 -3.98
C LEU A 263 -9.21 19.59 -4.61
N MET A 264 -9.50 20.16 -5.79
CA MET A 264 -10.73 19.90 -6.54
C MET A 264 -10.89 18.42 -6.92
N LYS A 265 -9.81 17.76 -7.37
CA LYS A 265 -9.83 16.31 -7.65
C LYS A 265 -10.08 15.50 -6.37
N ILE A 266 -9.43 15.86 -5.26
CA ILE A 266 -9.65 15.22 -3.95
C ILE A 266 -11.10 15.34 -3.50
N THR A 267 -11.69 16.55 -3.55
CA THR A 267 -13.08 16.77 -3.13
C THR A 267 -14.05 16.01 -4.03
N THR A 268 -13.90 16.07 -5.35
CA THR A 268 -14.79 15.34 -6.28
C THR A 268 -14.75 13.83 -6.06
N THR A 269 -13.57 13.21 -5.92
CA THR A 269 -13.48 11.76 -5.66
C THR A 269 -13.97 11.39 -4.25
N THR A 270 -13.86 12.30 -3.27
CA THR A 270 -14.43 12.12 -1.93
C THR A 270 -15.96 12.24 -1.93
N ASP A 271 -16.53 13.13 -2.74
CA ASP A 271 -17.97 13.27 -2.91
C ASP A 271 -18.59 12.05 -3.63
N ILE A 272 -17.83 11.33 -4.46
CA ILE A 272 -18.27 10.03 -4.99
C ILE A 272 -18.50 9.02 -3.85
N ILE A 273 -17.58 8.92 -2.88
CA ILE A 273 -17.76 8.07 -1.69
C ILE A 273 -18.95 8.55 -0.84
N ARG A 274 -19.06 9.86 -0.61
CA ARG A 274 -20.16 10.52 0.16
C ARG A 274 -21.55 10.28 -0.46
N ASN A 275 -21.62 10.16 -1.78
CA ASN A 275 -22.87 9.87 -2.49
C ASN A 275 -23.18 8.36 -2.59
N ALA A 276 -22.17 7.50 -2.49
CA ALA A 276 -22.36 6.04 -2.46
C ALA A 276 -22.94 5.54 -1.13
N THR A 277 -22.68 6.22 -0.01
CA THR A 277 -23.32 5.92 1.29
C THR A 277 -23.24 7.07 2.29
N SER A 278 -24.07 7.04 3.34
CA SER A 278 -23.93 7.88 4.53
C SER A 278 -23.24 7.10 5.65
N LEU A 279 -22.18 7.65 6.25
CA LEU A 279 -21.46 6.97 7.33
C LEU A 279 -22.19 7.09 8.67
N LEU A 280 -21.85 6.20 9.61
CA LEU A 280 -22.51 6.07 10.92
C LEU A 280 -21.91 7.04 11.95
N THR A 281 -22.19 8.32 11.74
CA THR A 281 -21.70 9.45 12.55
C THR A 281 -22.58 9.73 13.76
N GLY A 282 -21.95 10.10 14.88
CA GLY A 282 -22.61 10.28 16.15
C GLY A 282 -22.62 9.00 17.00
N GLY A 283 -22.63 9.19 18.32
CA GLY A 283 -22.33 8.13 19.29
C GLY A 283 -23.05 8.29 20.62
N GLU A 284 -24.24 8.91 20.66
CA GLU A 284 -25.12 8.70 21.82
C GLU A 284 -25.48 7.22 21.89
N THR A 285 -25.15 6.59 23.03
CA THR A 285 -25.40 5.17 23.26
C THR A 285 -26.88 4.84 23.10
N ALA A 286 -27.20 3.70 22.50
CA ALA A 286 -28.57 3.29 22.18
C ALA A 286 -29.40 2.95 23.45
N GLN A 287 -29.77 3.97 24.22
CA GLN A 287 -30.68 3.88 25.36
C GLN A 287 -32.12 4.27 24.97
N ASP A 288 -32.30 5.12 23.96
CA ASP A 288 -33.59 5.42 23.33
C ASP A 288 -33.97 4.35 22.28
N SER A 289 -34.29 3.15 22.77
CA SER A 289 -35.15 2.23 22.01
C SER A 289 -36.59 2.74 22.03
N PRO A 290 -37.30 2.91 20.89
CA PRO A 290 -38.70 3.37 20.84
C PRO A 290 -39.73 2.45 21.54
N HIS A 291 -39.26 1.36 22.16
CA HIS A 291 -40.05 0.36 22.88
C HIS A 291 -39.56 0.19 24.34
N GLY A 292 -38.88 1.20 24.89
CA GLY A 292 -38.81 1.38 26.34
C GLY A 292 -40.22 1.34 26.94
N LYS A 293 -40.44 0.45 27.90
CA LYS A 293 -41.79 0.22 28.46
C LYS A 293 -42.29 1.47 29.17
N ARG A 294 -43.54 1.85 28.91
CA ARG A 294 -44.28 2.79 29.75
C ARG A 294 -44.34 2.26 31.18
N ASP A 295 -43.58 2.85 32.09
CA ASP A 295 -43.97 2.83 33.50
C ASP A 295 -45.09 3.86 33.72
N LEU A 296 -46.07 3.52 34.55
CA LEU A 296 -47.33 4.24 34.73
C LEU A 296 -47.69 4.40 36.21
N HIS A 297 -46.69 4.49 37.09
CA HIS A 297 -46.88 4.54 38.53
C HIS A 297 -46.22 5.73 39.24
N GLY A 298 -47.05 6.71 39.60
CA GLY A 298 -46.73 7.77 40.57
C GLY A 298 -46.02 8.99 39.96
N GLY A 299 -46.31 10.21 40.40
CA GLY A 299 -47.34 10.62 41.35
C GLY A 299 -47.18 12.11 41.66
N ILE A 300 -48.29 12.85 41.75
CA ILE A 300 -48.28 14.29 42.04
C ILE A 300 -47.72 14.52 43.44
N PHE A 301 -46.64 15.29 43.57
CA PHE A 301 -46.49 16.46 44.45
C PHE A 301 -45.24 17.28 44.08
#